data_AF-A0A419H5Z9-F1
#
_entry.id   AF-A0A419H5Z9-F1
#
_cell.length_a   1.000
_cell.length_b   1.000
_cell.length_c   1.000
_cell.angle_alpha   90.00
_cell.angle_beta   90.00
_cell.angle_gamma   90.00
#
_symmetry.space_group_name_H-M   'P 1'
#
loop_
_entity.id
_entity.type
_entity.pdbx_description
1 polymer ?
#
loop_
_entity_poly.entity_id
_entity_poly.type
_entity_poly.pdbx_seq_one_letter_code
_entity_poly.pdbx_strand_id
1 'polypeptide(L)'
;MAKTQKSLKETKKNFVSPFQEYWTNKNYLFLLGGLAVLILGYFLMAQSPWDGFSSLTLSPLILLAGYVVVIPFAIMVKSSFFKK
;
A
#
# COMPACT_ATOMS: atom_id res chain seq x y z
N MET A 1 -16.91 52.01 27.98
CA MET A 1 -16.23 51.69 26.69
C MET A 1 -15.66 50.28 26.79
N ALA A 2 -16.41 49.25 26.38
CA ALA A 2 -15.95 47.85 26.43
C ALA A 2 -15.42 47.44 25.05
N LYS A 3 -14.14 47.09 24.96
CA LYS A 3 -13.55 46.51 23.75
C LYS A 3 -14.03 45.05 23.63
N THR A 4 -14.95 44.80 22.71
CA THR A 4 -15.40 43.46 22.33
C THR A 4 -14.26 42.70 21.67
N GLN A 5 -13.50 41.92 22.46
CA GLN A 5 -12.55 40.93 21.95
C GLN A 5 -13.34 39.76 21.36
N LYS A 6 -13.84 39.93 20.13
CA LYS A 6 -14.37 38.81 19.33
C LYS A 6 -13.17 38.00 18.86
N SER A 7 -12.71 37.10 19.72
CA SER A 7 -11.66 36.13 19.42
C SER A 7 -12.02 35.43 18.11
N LEU A 8 -11.25 35.75 17.07
CA LEU A 8 -11.30 35.09 15.79
C LEU A 8 -10.88 33.65 16.07
N LYS A 9 -11.86 32.75 16.20
CA LYS A 9 -11.61 31.31 16.15
C LYS A 9 -11.08 31.00 14.76
N GLU A 10 -9.77 31.11 14.62
CA GLU A 10 -8.96 30.48 13.58
C GLU A 10 -9.37 29.01 13.56
N THR A 11 -10.30 28.67 12.67
CA THR A 11 -10.68 27.29 12.42
C THR A 11 -9.45 26.70 11.76
N LYS A 12 -8.60 26.01 12.54
CA LYS A 12 -7.43 25.31 12.03
C LYS A 12 -7.93 24.41 10.90
N LYS A 13 -7.74 24.85 9.65
CA LYS A 13 -7.97 24.03 8.49
C LYS A 13 -6.96 22.91 8.60
N ASN A 14 -7.41 21.73 9.01
CA ASN A 14 -6.56 20.56 9.04
C ASN A 14 -6.02 20.39 7.63
N PHE A 15 -4.71 20.63 7.47
CA PHE A 15 -4.04 20.47 6.20
C PHE A 15 -3.90 18.97 5.96
N VAL A 16 -4.99 18.36 5.50
CA VAL A 16 -5.02 16.95 5.13
C VAL A 16 -4.21 16.83 3.84
N SER A 17 -3.20 15.96 3.86
CA SER A 17 -2.38 15.77 2.67
C SER A 17 -3.23 15.12 1.59
N PRO A 18 -3.06 15.50 0.31
CA PRO A 18 -3.76 14.85 -0.81
C PRO A 18 -3.42 13.35 -0.92
N PHE A 19 -2.38 12.90 -0.22
CA PHE A 19 -1.95 11.50 -0.17
C PHE A 19 -2.61 10.68 0.94
N GLN A 20 -3.28 11.32 1.90
CA GLN A 20 -3.93 10.63 3.03
C GLN A 20 -5.04 9.66 2.55
N GLU A 21 -5.60 9.91 1.37
CA GLU A 21 -6.69 9.09 0.83
C GLU A 21 -6.25 7.70 0.32
N TYR A 22 -4.96 7.52 -0.01
CA TYR A 22 -4.40 6.24 -0.45
C TYR A 22 -4.04 5.32 0.74
N TRP A 23 -3.75 5.89 1.91
CA TRP A 23 -3.36 5.14 3.11
C TRP A 23 -4.57 4.73 3.97
N THR A 24 -5.55 4.10 3.34
CA THR A 24 -6.73 3.55 4.04
C THR A 24 -6.41 2.13 4.58
N ASN A 25 -7.06 1.72 5.68
CA ASN A 25 -6.94 0.37 6.26
C ASN A 25 -7.09 -0.76 5.22
N LYS A 26 -7.97 -0.58 4.22
CA LYS A 26 -8.17 -1.53 3.12
C LYS A 26 -6.92 -1.66 2.24
N ASN A 27 -6.31 -0.55 1.84
CA ASN A 27 -5.08 -0.54 1.05
C ASN A 27 -3.92 -1.20 1.80
N TYR A 28 -3.83 -0.98 3.11
CA TYR A 28 -2.86 -1.70 3.95
C TYR A 28 -3.06 -3.21 3.91
N LEU A 29 -4.30 -3.70 3.85
CA LEU A 29 -4.58 -5.14 3.70
C LEU A 29 -4.07 -5.67 2.35
N PHE A 30 -4.26 -4.93 1.25
CA PHE A 30 -3.71 -5.30 -0.06
C PHE A 30 -2.18 -5.26 -0.07
N LEU A 31 -1.57 -4.27 0.61
CA LEU A 31 -0.12 -4.16 0.75
C LEU A 31 0.44 -5.37 1.51
N LEU A 32 -0.24 -5.78 2.58
CA LEU A 32 0.11 -6.97 3.37
C LEU A 32 -0.04 -8.25 2.52
N GLY A 33 -1.07 -8.33 1.69
CA GLY A 33 -1.22 -9.38 0.68
C GLY A 33 -0.07 -9.41 -0.33
N GLY A 34 0.35 -8.25 -0.84
CA GLY A 34 1.53 -8.14 -1.71
C GLY A 34 2.81 -8.57 -1.02
N LEU A 35 2.98 -8.23 0.25
CA LEU A 35 4.11 -8.68 1.05
C LEU A 35 4.12 -10.21 1.21
N ALA A 36 2.96 -10.83 1.43
CA ALA A 36 2.83 -12.28 1.47
C ALA A 36 3.22 -12.94 0.13
N VAL A 37 2.85 -12.34 -1.00
CA VAL A 37 3.26 -12.81 -2.34
C VAL A 37 4.78 -12.73 -2.49
N LEU A 38 5.42 -11.65 -2.03
CA LEU A 38 6.88 -11.54 -2.07
C LEU A 38 7.54 -12.60 -1.20
N ILE A 39 7.04 -12.82 0.02
CA ILE A 39 7.55 -13.86 0.92
C ILE A 39 7.44 -15.24 0.26
N LEU A 40 6.32 -15.55 -0.41
CA LEU A 40 6.16 -16.80 -1.16
C LEU A 40 7.15 -16.90 -2.31
N GLY A 41 7.36 -15.82 -3.08
CA GLY A 41 8.35 -15.77 -4.15
C GLY A 41 9.76 -16.10 -3.65
N TYR A 42 10.20 -15.47 -2.55
CA TYR A 42 11.50 -15.77 -1.94
C TYR A 42 11.56 -17.18 -1.34
N PHE A 43 10.45 -17.68 -0.77
CA PHE A 43 10.37 -19.04 -0.26
C PHE A 43 10.55 -20.08 -1.37
N LEU A 44 9.92 -19.86 -2.53
CA LEU A 44 10.11 -20.68 -3.73
C LEU A 44 11.56 -20.63 -4.25
N MET A 45 12.23 -19.48 -4.10
CA MET A 45 13.65 -19.34 -4.44
C MET A 45 14.56 -20.14 -3.50
N ALA A 46 14.20 -20.18 -2.21
CA ALA A 46 14.96 -20.86 -1.16
C ALA A 46 14.82 -22.39 -1.21
N GLN A 47 13.89 -22.92 -2.00
CA GLN A 47 13.72 -24.36 -2.16
C GLN A 47 14.86 -24.93 -3.01
N SER A 48 15.46 -26.02 -2.55
CA SER A 48 16.46 -26.79 -3.32
C SER A 48 15.74 -27.78 -4.25
N PRO A 49 16.22 -28.03 -5.48
CA PRO A 49 17.43 -27.51 -6.12
C PRO A 49 17.30 -26.05 -6.58
N TRP A 50 18.37 -25.26 -6.42
CA TRP A 50 18.45 -23.86 -6.85
C TRP A 50 18.42 -23.70 -8.38
N ASP A 51 18.71 -24.78 -9.10
CA ASP A 51 18.64 -24.95 -10.54
C ASP A 51 17.30 -25.54 -11.02
N GLY A 52 16.32 -25.70 -10.13
CA GLY A 52 14.96 -26.10 -10.49
C GLY A 52 14.18 -24.98 -11.20
N PHE A 53 13.22 -25.37 -12.05
CA PHE A 53 12.30 -24.43 -12.73
C PHE A 53 11.57 -23.49 -11.76
N SER A 54 11.26 -23.98 -10.56
CA SER A 54 10.64 -23.20 -9.48
C SER A 54 11.49 -22.01 -9.04
N SER A 55 12.81 -22.18 -8.99
CA SER A 55 13.74 -21.16 -8.51
C SER A 55 14.21 -20.23 -9.64
N LEU A 56 14.48 -20.78 -10.83
CA LEU A 56 14.99 -20.01 -11.98
C LEU A 56 13.92 -19.22 -12.75
N THR A 57 12.67 -19.69 -12.77
CA THR A 57 11.62 -19.07 -13.60
C THR A 57 10.41 -18.66 -12.78
N LEU A 58 9.88 -19.56 -11.96
CA LEU A 58 8.63 -19.32 -11.25
C LEU A 58 8.78 -18.25 -10.16
N SER A 59 9.84 -18.33 -9.36
CA SER A 59 10.11 -17.37 -8.28
C SER A 59 10.31 -15.94 -8.79
N PRO A 60 11.22 -15.66 -9.77
CA PRO A 60 11.35 -14.33 -10.33
C PRO A 60 10.06 -13.79 -10.94
N LEU A 61 9.25 -14.64 -11.58
CA LEU A 61 7.99 -14.24 -12.17
C LEU A 61 6.95 -13.83 -11.11
N ILE A 62 6.89 -14.56 -10.00
CA ILE A 62 6.01 -14.24 -8.86
C ILE A 62 6.47 -12.94 -8.19
N LEU A 63 7.77 -12.78 -7.97
CA LEU A 63 8.34 -11.55 -7.42
C LEU A 63 8.07 -10.37 -8.33
N LEU A 64 8.21 -10.53 -9.65
CA LEU A 64 7.89 -9.51 -10.64
C LEU A 64 6.41 -9.12 -10.56
N ALA A 65 5.49 -10.09 -10.53
CA ALA A 65 4.07 -9.82 -10.38
C ALA A 65 3.75 -9.10 -9.06
N GLY A 66 4.38 -9.52 -7.96
CA GLY A 66 4.26 -8.87 -6.66
C GLY A 66 4.70 -7.41 -6.69
N TYR A 67 5.88 -7.12 -7.24
CA TYR A 67 6.45 -5.79 -7.29
C TYR A 67 5.81 -4.85 -8.32
N VAL A 68 5.46 -5.36 -9.50
CA VAL A 68 4.99 -4.54 -10.62
C VAL A 68 3.47 -4.42 -10.64
N VAL A 69 2.76 -5.43 -10.16
CA VAL A 69 1.29 -5.44 -10.20
C VAL A 69 0.71 -5.22 -8.81
N VAL A 70 1.06 -6.08 -7.85
CA VAL A 70 0.37 -6.10 -6.56
C VAL A 70 0.69 -4.88 -5.70
N ILE A 71 1.96 -4.50 -5.56
CA ILE A 71 2.37 -3.33 -4.77
C ILE A 71 1.83 -2.01 -5.37
N PRO A 72 1.99 -1.72 -6.67
CA PRO A 72 1.47 -0.49 -7.26
C PRO A 72 -0.06 -0.43 -7.19
N PHE A 73 -0.74 -1.57 -7.37
CA PHE A 73 -2.19 -1.65 -7.19
C PHE A 73 -2.59 -1.36 -5.74
N ALA A 74 -1.89 -1.94 -4.76
CA ALA A 74 -2.15 -1.68 -3.34
C ALA A 74 -1.96 -0.20 -2.96
N ILE A 75 -1.07 0.53 -3.64
CA ILE A 75 -0.81 1.95 -3.38
C ILE A 75 -1.78 2.86 -4.16
N MET A 76 -2.02 2.59 -5.44
CA MET A 76 -2.80 3.48 -6.32
C MET A 76 -4.32 3.37 -6.15
N VAL A 77 -4.83 2.27 -5.60
CA VAL A 77 -6.28 2.11 -5.46
C VAL A 77 -6.82 3.15 -4.47
N LYS A 78 -7.72 3.99 -4.95
CA LYS A 78 -8.35 5.00 -4.11
C LYS A 78 -9.39 4.36 -3.19
N SER A 79 -9.48 4.81 -1.93
CA SER A 79 -10.46 4.31 -0.94
C SER A 79 -11.91 4.28 -1.46
N SER A 80 -12.27 5.25 -2.32
CA SER A 80 -13.59 5.34 -2.97
C SER A 80 -13.92 4.14 -3.86
N PHE A 81 -12.91 3.43 -4.38
CA PHE A 81 -13.10 2.24 -5.22
C PHE A 81 -13.74 1.07 -4.44
N PHE A 82 -13.53 0.99 -3.12
CA PHE A 82 -14.05 -0.08 -2.27
C PHE A 82 -15.37 0.27 -1.56
N LYS A 83 -16.01 1.38 -1.92
CA LYS A 83 -17.25 1.87 -1.28
C LYS A 83 -18.50 1.53 -2.12
N LYS A 84 -18.52 0.34 -2.73
CA LYS A 84 -19.70 -0.23 -3.37
C LYS A 84 -20.54 -0.98 -2.34
#